data_AF-A0A2E4FSX1-F1
#
_entry.id   AF-A0A2E4FSX1-F1
#
_cell.length_a   1.000
_cell.length_b   1.000
_cell.length_c   1.000
_cell.angle_alpha   90.00
_cell.angle_beta   90.00
_cell.angle_gamma   90.00
#
_symmetry.space_group_name_H-M   'P 1'
#
loop_
_entity.id
_entity.type
_entity.pdbx_description
1 polymer ?
#
loop_
_entity_poly.entity_id
_entity_poly.type
_entity_poly.pdbx_seq_one_letter_code
_entity_poly.pdbx_strand_id
1 'polypeptide(L)' 'MLDLDHFKAVNDTHGYLCGDAVLVAVGQRFREVLRNTDTKCRYGGEGYMVLVPDTPRPGAVQVAD' A
#
# COMPACT_ATOMS: atom_id res chain seq x y z
N MET A 1 -6.90 2.90 5.03
CA MET A 1 -5.49 2.79 5.43
C MET A 1 -5.10 1.34 5.22
N LEU A 2 -3.93 1.07 4.67
CA LEU A 2 -3.45 -0.27 4.39
C LEU A 2 -2.23 -0.54 5.26
N ASP A 3 -2.17 -1.72 5.83
CA ASP A 3 -1.03 -2.22 6.59
C ASP A 3 -0.61 -3.57 5.99
N LEU A 4 0.68 -3.85 5.94
CA LEU A 4 1.17 -5.11 5.37
C LEU A 4 1.19 -6.18 6.46
N ASP A 5 0.21 -7.09 6.40
CA ASP A 5 0.08 -8.16 7.37
C ASP A 5 1.39 -8.97 7.48
N HIS A 6 1.82 -9.19 8.72
CA HIS A 6 3.02 -9.95 9.05
C HIS A 6 4.33 -9.44 8.41
N PHE A 7 4.41 -8.16 8.02
CA PHE A 7 5.63 -7.61 7.39
C PHE A 7 6.89 -7.78 8.26
N LYS A 8 6.75 -7.67 9.58
CA LYS A 8 7.85 -7.99 10.51
C LYS A 8 8.39 -9.42 10.32
N ALA A 9 7.54 -10.41 10.07
CA ALA A 9 7.99 -11.79 9.85
C ALA A 9 8.82 -11.93 8.57
N VAL A 10 8.52 -11.14 7.54
CA VAL A 10 9.33 -11.06 6.32
C VAL A 10 10.71 -10.51 6.64
N ASN A 11 10.79 -9.40 7.38
CA ASN A 11 12.07 -8.83 7.81
C ASN A 11 12.88 -9.81 8.67
N ASP A 12 12.22 -10.49 9.62
CA ASP A 12 12.88 -11.41 10.52
C ASP A 12 13.39 -12.67 9.79
N THR A 13 12.69 -13.13 8.74
CA THR A 13 13.02 -14.34 7.98
C THR A 13 14.01 -14.09 6.84
N HIS A 14 13.87 -12.96 6.14
CA HIS A 14 14.58 -12.67 4.88
C HIS A 14 15.49 -11.44 4.95
N GLY A 15 15.50 -10.73 6.08
CA GLY A 15 16.28 -9.51 6.30
C GLY A 15 15.62 -8.26 5.74
N TYR A 16 16.06 -7.10 6.24
CA TYR A 16 15.48 -5.79 5.91
C TYR A 16 15.56 -5.43 4.43
N LEU A 17 16.59 -5.87 3.69
CA LEU A 17 16.68 -5.63 2.24
C LEU A 17 15.54 -6.31 1.48
N CYS A 18 15.10 -7.48 1.94
CA CYS A 18 13.93 -8.15 1.36
C CYS A 18 12.65 -7.38 1.68
N GLY A 19 12.49 -6.91 2.93
CA GLY A 19 11.39 -6.03 3.31
C GLY A 19 11.31 -4.77 2.46
N ASP A 20 12.43 -4.10 2.23
CA ASP A 20 12.50 -2.91 1.36
C ASP A 20 12.06 -3.23 -0.08
N ALA A 21 12.49 -4.37 -0.61
CA ALA A 21 12.05 -4.82 -1.94
C ALA A 21 10.53 -5.06 -1.99
N VAL A 22 9.94 -5.64 -0.93
CA VAL A 22 8.48 -5.82 -0.80
C VAL A 22 7.77 -4.47 -0.78
N LEU A 23 8.24 -3.49 0.00
CA LEU A 23 7.65 -2.15 0.06
C LEU A 23 7.70 -1.43 -1.31
N VAL A 24 8.81 -1.59 -2.05
CA VAL A 24 8.92 -1.07 -3.42
C VAL A 24 7.91 -1.74 -4.35
N ALA A 25 7.78 -3.07 -4.27
CA ALA A 25 6.83 -3.83 -5.09
C ALA A 25 5.38 -3.42 -4.81
N VAL A 26 5.00 -3.22 -3.54
CA VAL A 26 3.67 -2.72 -3.17
C VAL A 26 3.40 -1.34 -3.77
N GLY A 27 4.37 -0.42 -3.67
CA GLY A 27 4.26 0.90 -4.29
C GLY A 27 4.17 0.87 -5.82
N GLN A 28 4.78 -0.12 -6.47
CA GLN A 28 4.60 -0.37 -7.91
C GLN A 28 3.21 -0.89 -8.22
N ARG A 29 2.68 -1.85 -7.44
CA ARG A 29 1.31 -2.35 -7.61
C ARG A 29 0.27 -1.25 -7.49
N PHE A 30 0.42 -0.32 -6.56
CA PHE A 30 -0.46 0.84 -6.47
C PHE A 30 -0.44 1.74 -7.72
N ARG A 31 0.64 1.77 -8.50
CA ARG A 31 0.65 2.48 -9.79
C ARG A 31 -0.15 1.77 -10.87
N GLU A 32 -0.33 0.46 -10.76
CA GLU A 32 -1.04 -0.36 -11.73
C GLU A 32 -2.55 -0.39 -11.46
N VAL A 33 -2.95 -0.40 -10.18
CA VAL A 33 -4.35 -0.60 -9.78
C VAL A 33 -5.11 0.68 -9.44
N LEU A 34 -4.40 1.77 -9.08
CA LEU A 34 -5.03 3.05 -8.75
C LEU A 34 -5.03 4.00 -9.94
N ARG A 35 -5.99 4.94 -9.93
CA ARG A 35 -6.09 5.95 -10.96
C ARG A 35 -5.01 7.01 -10.78
N ASN A 36 -4.71 7.74 -11.85
CA ASN A 36 -3.75 8.86 -11.79
C ASN A 36 -4.22 10.00 -10.87
N THR A 37 -5.54 10.13 -10.67
CA THR A 37 -6.15 11.11 -9.76
C THR A 37 -6.04 10.71 -8.30
N ASP A 38 -5.77 9.44 -8.02
CA ASP A 38 -5.67 8.94 -6.66
C ASP A 38 -4.28 9.24 -6.09
N THR A 39 -4.25 9.74 -4.86
CA THR A 39 -2.99 10.01 -4.17
C THR A 39 -2.63 8.82 -3.30
N LYS A 40 -1.46 8.22 -3.54
CA LYS A 40 -0.89 7.13 -2.75
C LYS A 40 0.31 7.65 -1.98
N CYS A 41 0.39 7.36 -0.69
CA CYS A 41 1.54 7.71 0.13
C CYS A 41 1.92 6.57 1.07
N ARG A 42 3.21 6.52 1.40
CA ARG A 42 3.71 5.71 2.52
C ARG A 42 3.49 6.53 3.78
N TYR A 43 2.69 6.00 4.70
CA TYR A 43 2.29 6.67 5.94
C TYR A 43 3.27 6.38 7.09
N GLY A 44 3.97 5.25 7.05
CA GLY A 44 4.94 4.86 8.07
C GLY A 44 5.87 3.74 7.61
N GLY A 45 6.36 2.92 8.55
CA GLY A 45 7.23 1.78 8.27
C GLY A 45 6.66 0.87 7.19
N GLU A 46 5.59 0.14 7.49
CA GLU A 46 4.88 -0.74 6.55
C GLU A 46 3.51 -0.21 6.10
N GLY A 47 3.03 0.87 6.72
CA GLY A 47 1.70 1.42 6.44
C GLY A 47 1.64 2.32 5.21
N TYR A 48 0.57 2.18 4.44
CA TYR A 48 0.23 3.00 3.27
C TYR A 48 -1.13 3.65 3.42
N MET A 49 -1.31 4.78 2.74
CA MET A 49 -2.58 5.47 2.66
C MET A 49 -2.87 5.87 1.21
N VAL A 50 -4.14 5.73 0.84
CA VAL A 50 -4.66 6.11 -0.47
C VAL A 50 -5.80 7.09 -0.27
N LEU A 51 -5.72 8.24 -0.94
CA LEU A 51 -6.80 9.20 -1.06
C LEU A 51 -7.41 9.02 -2.45
N VAL A 52 -8.73 8.82 -2.48
CA VAL A 52 -9.54 8.63 -3.69
C VAL A 52 -10.49 9.83 -3.84
N PRO A 53 -10.06 10.94 -4.47
CA PRO A 53 -10.92 12.10 -4.71
C PRO A 53 -12.15 11.72 -5.52
N ASP A 54 -13.21 12.52 -5.39
CA ASP A 54 -14.45 12.39 -6.16
C ASP A 54 -15.07 10.98 -6.14
N THR A 55 -14.75 10.21 -5.09
CA THR A 55 -15.19 8.83 -4.92
C THR A 55 -16.08 8.74 -3.68
N PRO A 56 -17.40 8.56 -3.85
CA PRO A 56 -18.30 8.33 -2.72
C PRO A 56 -17.93 7.08 -1.93
N ARG A 57 -18.35 7.02 -0.66
CA ARG A 57 -18.00 5.93 0.26
C ARG A 57 -18.16 4.51 -0.33
N PRO A 58 -19.24 4.15 -1.06
CA PRO A 58 -19.34 2.81 -1.66
C PRO A 58 -18.22 2.50 -2.65
N GLY A 59 -17.82 3.47 -3.49
CA GLY A 59 -16.69 3.32 -4.40
C GLY A 59 -15.35 3.25 -3.67
N ALA A 60 -15.21 3.98 -2.56
CA ALA A 60 -13.99 3.94 -1.75
C ALA A 60 -13.80 2.57 -1.07
N VAL A 61 -14.90 1.91 -0.67
CA VAL A 61 -14.85 0.53 -0.16
C VAL A 61 -14.43 -0.44 -1.27
N GLN A 62 -14.99 -0.30 -2.47
CA GLN A 62 -14.62 -1.15 -3.60
C GLN A 62 -13.14 -1.02 -4.01
N VAL A 63 -12.53 0.16 -3.83
CA VAL A 63 -11.09 0.34 -4.08
C VAL A 63 -10.23 -0.31 -2.97
N ALA A 64 -10.79 -0.51 -1.77
CA ALA A 64 -10.09 -1.06 -0.63
C ALA A 64 -10.17 -2.60 -0.51
N ASP A 65 -11.16 -3.22 -1.17
CA ASP A 65 -11.35 -4.68 -1.26
C ASP A 65 -10.41 -5.31 -2.32
#